data_AF-A0AAU5DHZ9-F1
#
_entry.id   AF-A0AAU5DHZ9-F1
#
_cell.length_a   1.000
_cell.length_b   1.000
_cell.length_c   1.000
_cell.angle_alpha   90.00
_cell.angle_beta   90.00
_cell.angle_gamma   90.00
#
_symmetry.space_group_name_H-M   'P 1'
#
loop_
_entity.id
_entity.type
_entity.pdbx_description
1 polymer ?
#
loop_
_entity_poly.entity_id
_entity_poly.type
_entity_poly.pdbx_seq_one_letter_code
_entity_poly.pdbx_strand_id
1 'polypeptide(L)'
;MSSFAIPLFLPRLRFRLGNSGLPGGTNHALLQDDAWKAIAGAVDRATADVLPLSASGTGSVVAGNRALASLVGGRFLLERIYERSERFIDEPRSRRDRRLRRRAAEDLLPYLTAFQKAISYARRIADGEPAPAKLPALLQPGARLPMIQRFRQDRQVLADVR
;
A
#
# COMPACT_ATOMS: atom_id res chain seq x y z
N MET A 1 -38.08 -40.61 30.92
CA MET A 1 -37.78 -40.13 29.56
C MET A 1 -37.95 -38.63 29.56
N SER A 2 -36.85 -37.87 29.61
CA SER A 2 -36.87 -36.41 29.67
C SER A 2 -35.60 -35.89 28.98
N SER A 3 -35.73 -35.53 27.70
CA SER A 3 -34.66 -34.92 26.91
C SER A 3 -34.60 -33.42 27.20
N PHE A 4 -33.49 -32.96 27.77
CA PHE A 4 -33.15 -31.55 27.80
C PHE A 4 -32.31 -31.21 26.56
N ALA A 5 -32.90 -30.45 25.63
CA ALA A 5 -32.20 -29.88 24.50
C ALA A 5 -31.47 -28.59 24.95
N ILE A 6 -30.16 -28.56 24.77
CA ILE A 6 -29.30 -27.40 25.02
C ILE A 6 -29.36 -26.49 23.77
N PRO A 7 -29.78 -25.23 23.84
CA PRO A 7 -29.67 -24.32 22.70
C PRO A 7 -28.24 -23.77 22.62
N LEU A 8 -27.51 -24.19 21.58
CA LEU A 8 -26.24 -23.59 21.18
C LEU A 8 -26.47 -22.15 20.71
N PHE A 9 -26.06 -21.18 21.53
CA PHE A 9 -25.95 -19.78 21.14
C PHE A 9 -24.75 -19.60 20.21
N LEU A 10 -24.97 -19.65 18.91
CA LEU A 10 -24.01 -19.17 17.91
C LEU A 10 -24.14 -17.64 17.80
N PRO A 11 -23.07 -16.85 18.00
CA PRO A 11 -23.11 -15.43 17.72
C PRO A 11 -23.26 -15.22 16.20
N ARG A 12 -24.38 -14.63 15.81
CA ARG A 12 -24.64 -14.17 14.43
C ARG A 12 -23.62 -13.09 14.07
N LEU A 13 -22.51 -13.49 13.46
CA LEU A 13 -21.65 -12.63 12.64
C LEU A 13 -22.51 -12.05 11.52
N ARG A 14 -23.03 -10.83 11.72
CA ARG A 14 -23.62 -10.02 10.66
C ARG A 14 -22.49 -9.53 9.75
N PHE A 15 -22.10 -10.37 8.79
CA PHE A 15 -21.46 -9.89 7.58
C PHE A 15 -22.45 -8.99 6.85
N ARG A 16 -22.20 -7.67 6.89
CA ARG A 16 -22.93 -6.71 6.06
C ARG A 16 -22.30 -6.69 4.67
N LEU A 17 -22.59 -7.72 3.89
CA LEU A 17 -22.42 -7.71 2.44
C LEU A 17 -23.65 -7.01 1.82
N GLY A 18 -23.39 -6.09 0.91
CA GLY A 18 -24.37 -5.64 -0.09
C GLY A 18 -25.25 -4.47 0.33
N ASN A 19 -24.82 -3.25 -0.05
CA ASN A 19 -25.77 -2.30 -0.61
C ASN A 19 -25.14 -1.71 -1.89
N SER A 20 -25.05 -2.56 -2.91
CA SER A 20 -24.68 -2.19 -4.28
C SER A 20 -25.88 -1.57 -4.97
N GLY A 21 -26.06 -0.27 -4.80
CA GLY A 21 -26.91 0.56 -5.63
C GLY A 21 -26.08 1.68 -6.20
N LEU A 22 -25.57 1.49 -7.43
CA LEU A 22 -25.26 2.48 -8.48
C LEU A 22 -24.25 1.86 -9.49
N PRO A 23 -24.54 1.83 -10.80
CA PRO A 23 -23.70 1.19 -11.81
C PRO A 23 -22.42 1.97 -12.18
N GLY A 24 -21.98 2.92 -11.34
CA GLY A 24 -20.74 3.69 -11.54
C GLY A 24 -19.61 3.38 -10.54
N GLY A 25 -19.87 2.60 -9.48
CA GLY A 25 -18.94 2.41 -8.35
C GLY A 25 -17.91 1.29 -8.50
N THR A 26 -18.18 0.28 -9.33
CA THR A 26 -17.33 -0.93 -9.44
C THR A 26 -16.00 -0.64 -10.11
N ASN A 27 -16.00 0.11 -11.22
CA ASN A 27 -14.77 0.47 -11.92
C ASN A 27 -13.87 1.39 -11.08
N HIS A 28 -14.44 2.23 -10.21
CA HIS A 28 -13.65 3.16 -9.39
C HIS A 28 -12.90 2.46 -8.26
N ALA A 29 -13.54 1.52 -7.58
CA ALA A 29 -12.90 0.72 -6.54
C ALA A 29 -11.84 -0.22 -7.13
N LEU A 30 -12.14 -0.85 -8.28
CA LEU A 30 -11.20 -1.73 -8.98
C LEU A 30 -9.93 -0.98 -9.44
N LEU A 31 -10.08 0.21 -10.03
CA LEU A 31 -8.94 1.05 -10.44
C LEU A 31 -8.10 1.52 -9.25
N GLN A 32 -8.70 1.71 -8.08
CA GLN A 32 -7.98 2.09 -6.86
C GLN A 32 -7.22 0.91 -6.28
N ASP A 33 -7.82 -0.29 -6.27
CA ASP A 33 -7.15 -1.52 -5.84
C ASP A 33 -5.97 -1.87 -6.77
N ASP A 34 -6.13 -1.73 -8.08
CA ASP A 34 -5.05 -1.96 -9.04
C ASP A 34 -3.89 -0.97 -8.87
N ALA A 35 -4.20 0.30 -8.58
CA ALA A 35 -3.19 1.30 -8.27
C ALA A 35 -2.43 0.94 -6.98
N TRP A 36 -3.13 0.50 -5.92
CA TRP A 36 -2.48 0.07 -4.69
C TRP A 36 -1.65 -1.20 -4.85
N LYS A 37 -2.10 -2.15 -5.67
CA LYS A 37 -1.30 -3.34 -6.05
C LYS A 37 -0.04 -2.95 -6.82
N ALA A 38 -0.15 -2.02 -7.78
CA ALA A 38 0.99 -1.52 -8.53
C ALA A 38 1.99 -0.78 -7.61
N ILE A 39 1.49 0.03 -6.67
CA ILE A 39 2.30 0.68 -5.63
C ILE A 39 3.02 -0.37 -4.77
N ALA A 40 2.31 -1.39 -4.29
CA ALA A 40 2.89 -2.46 -3.49
C ALA A 40 3.97 -3.23 -4.27
N GLY A 41 3.68 -3.64 -5.50
CA GLY A 41 4.62 -4.35 -6.36
C GLY A 41 5.83 -3.51 -6.78
N ALA A 42 5.70 -2.19 -6.87
CA ALA A 42 6.82 -1.28 -7.06
C ALA A 42 7.75 -1.29 -5.83
N VAL A 43 7.19 -1.28 -4.63
CA VAL A 43 7.99 -1.36 -3.40
C VAL A 43 8.66 -2.72 -3.26
N ASP A 44 7.97 -3.82 -3.56
CA ASP A 44 8.56 -5.16 -3.47
C ASP A 44 9.76 -5.33 -4.43
N ARG A 45 9.65 -4.79 -5.65
CA ARG A 45 10.78 -4.77 -6.60
C ARG A 45 11.95 -3.97 -6.05
N ALA A 46 11.69 -2.77 -5.53
CA ALA A 46 12.73 -1.95 -4.93
C ALA A 46 13.38 -2.61 -3.72
N THR A 47 12.60 -3.27 -2.86
CA THR A 47 13.13 -4.05 -1.73
C THR A 47 14.01 -5.19 -2.22
N ALA A 48 13.60 -5.94 -3.25
CA ALA A 48 14.38 -7.04 -3.79
C ALA A 48 15.75 -6.60 -4.34
N ASP A 49 15.82 -5.43 -4.97
CA ASP A 49 17.07 -4.88 -5.51
C ASP A 49 18.01 -4.36 -4.40
N VAL A 50 17.45 -3.84 -3.30
CA VAL A 50 18.21 -3.12 -2.25
C VAL A 50 18.58 -4.00 -1.06
N LEU A 51 17.74 -4.97 -0.70
CA LEU A 51 17.92 -5.81 0.48
C LEU A 51 19.28 -6.55 0.49
N PRO A 52 19.73 -7.16 -0.62
CA PRO A 52 21.04 -7.81 -0.65
C PRO A 52 22.18 -6.84 -0.36
N LEU A 53 22.10 -5.62 -0.91
CA LEU A 53 23.12 -4.58 -0.76
C LEU A 53 23.23 -4.09 0.68
N SER A 54 22.07 -3.90 1.33
CA SER A 54 22.02 -3.47 2.74
C SER A 54 22.60 -4.54 3.67
N ALA A 55 22.41 -5.82 3.36
CA ALA A 55 22.95 -6.94 4.14
C ALA A 55 24.47 -7.10 3.98
N SER A 56 25.00 -6.85 2.78
CA SER A 56 26.45 -6.92 2.49
C SER A 56 27.19 -5.62 2.77
N GLY A 57 26.49 -4.50 3.00
CA GLY A 57 27.09 -3.17 3.13
C GLY A 57 27.73 -2.67 1.83
N THR A 58 27.39 -3.26 0.69
CA THR A 58 27.95 -2.92 -0.62
C THR A 58 27.04 -1.96 -1.39
N GLY A 59 27.60 -1.19 -2.32
CA GLY A 59 26.83 -0.36 -3.27
C GLY A 59 26.65 -1.08 -4.60
N SER A 60 25.60 -0.74 -5.35
CA SER A 60 25.45 -1.15 -6.74
C SER A 60 24.63 -0.11 -7.49
N VAL A 61 25.30 0.64 -8.38
CA VAL A 61 24.68 1.68 -9.21
C VAL A 61 23.48 1.12 -9.99
N VAL A 62 23.60 -0.09 -10.54
CA VAL A 62 22.54 -0.72 -11.34
C VAL A 62 21.33 -1.09 -10.48
N ALA A 63 21.54 -1.70 -9.32
CA ALA A 63 20.43 -2.05 -8.43
C ALA A 63 19.82 -0.80 -7.77
N GLY A 64 20.63 0.20 -7.41
CA GLY A 64 20.17 1.50 -6.93
C GLY A 64 19.26 2.19 -7.94
N ASN A 65 19.65 2.24 -9.22
CA ASN A 65 18.84 2.83 -10.29
C ASN A 65 17.53 2.06 -10.54
N ARG A 66 17.55 0.72 -10.50
CA ARG A 66 16.32 -0.09 -10.63
C ARG A 66 15.34 0.12 -9.48
N ALA A 67 15.87 0.17 -8.25
CA ALA A 67 15.07 0.47 -7.07
C ALA A 67 14.51 1.90 -7.13
N LEU A 68 15.32 2.87 -7.55
CA LEU A 68 14.92 4.26 -7.72
C LEU A 68 13.77 4.39 -8.73
N ALA A 69 13.91 3.77 -9.91
CA ALA A 69 12.87 3.78 -10.94
C ALA A 69 11.55 3.19 -10.43
N SER A 70 11.62 2.06 -9.72
CA SER A 70 10.44 1.42 -9.12
C SER A 70 9.78 2.33 -8.08
N LEU A 71 10.55 2.91 -7.17
CA LEU A 71 10.03 3.79 -6.12
C LEU A 71 9.45 5.09 -6.66
N VAL A 72 10.06 5.69 -7.67
CA VAL A 72 9.54 6.89 -8.35
C VAL A 72 8.20 6.57 -9.02
N GLY A 73 8.10 5.43 -9.72
CA GLY A 73 6.84 4.97 -10.32
C GLY A 73 5.74 4.72 -9.27
N GLY A 74 6.07 4.05 -8.17
CA GLY A 74 5.13 3.82 -7.07
C GLY A 74 4.67 5.12 -6.40
N ARG A 75 5.59 6.07 -6.17
CA ARG A 75 5.27 7.38 -5.62
C ARG A 75 4.35 8.18 -6.55
N PHE A 76 4.61 8.18 -7.85
CA PHE A 76 3.75 8.86 -8.83
C PHE A 76 2.31 8.36 -8.78
N LEU A 77 2.11 7.05 -8.67
CA LEU A 77 0.77 6.47 -8.52
C LEU A 77 0.09 6.92 -7.22
N LEU A 78 0.84 6.94 -6.11
CA LEU A 78 0.34 7.39 -4.82
C LEU A 78 -0.03 8.88 -4.84
N GLU A 79 0.77 9.73 -5.48
CA GLU A 79 0.49 11.16 -5.67
C GLU A 79 -0.80 11.35 -6.48
N ARG A 80 -1.05 10.55 -7.53
CA ARG A 80 -2.34 10.59 -8.23
C ARG A 80 -3.53 10.20 -7.37
N ILE A 81 -3.38 9.21 -6.49
CA ILE A 81 -4.44 8.85 -5.53
C ILE A 81 -4.68 10.01 -4.56
N TYR A 82 -3.61 10.64 -4.08
CA TYR A 82 -3.66 11.79 -3.18
C TYR A 82 -4.35 12.99 -3.81
N GLU A 83 -3.89 13.46 -4.97
CA GLU A 83 -4.50 14.58 -5.70
C GLU A 83 -5.98 14.33 -6.01
N ARG A 84 -6.31 13.10 -6.40
CA ARG A 84 -7.70 12.72 -6.66
C ARG A 84 -8.53 12.83 -5.39
N SER A 85 -7.99 12.36 -4.26
CA SER A 85 -8.66 12.45 -2.96
C SER A 85 -8.87 13.92 -2.55
N GLU A 86 -7.90 14.80 -2.82
CA GLU A 86 -8.01 16.24 -2.56
C GLU A 86 -9.07 16.93 -3.42
N ARG A 87 -9.12 16.66 -4.74
CA ARG A 87 -10.12 17.24 -5.64
C ARG A 87 -11.56 16.96 -5.20
N PHE A 88 -11.79 15.81 -4.58
CA PHE A 88 -13.10 15.43 -4.09
C PHE A 88 -13.43 15.98 -2.69
N ILE A 89 -12.54 16.73 -2.02
CA ILE A 89 -12.82 17.28 -0.69
C ILE A 89 -13.95 18.33 -0.72
N ASP A 90 -14.03 19.14 -1.77
CA ASP A 90 -14.97 20.28 -1.84
C ASP A 90 -16.31 19.96 -2.50
N GLU A 91 -16.40 18.82 -3.17
CA GLU A 91 -17.61 18.30 -3.82
C GLU A 91 -18.76 17.83 -2.88
N PRO A 92 -18.56 17.41 -1.61
CA PRO A 92 -19.63 16.82 -0.82
C PRO A 92 -20.64 17.85 -0.29
N ARG A 93 -21.91 17.42 -0.25
CA ARG A 93 -23.06 18.23 0.19
C ARG A 93 -23.09 18.53 1.70
N SER A 94 -22.33 17.81 2.53
CA SER A 94 -22.35 17.97 3.99
C SER A 94 -20.96 18.24 4.60
N ARG A 95 -20.94 19.03 5.70
CA ARG A 95 -19.71 19.30 6.47
C ARG A 95 -19.06 18.02 7.02
N ARG A 96 -19.85 17.00 7.35
CA ARG A 96 -19.36 15.71 7.87
C ARG A 96 -18.59 14.96 6.80
N ASP A 97 -19.13 14.89 5.59
CA ASP A 97 -18.50 14.20 4.46
C ASP A 97 -17.19 14.87 4.04
N ARG A 98 -17.14 16.21 4.06
CA ARG A 98 -15.90 16.98 3.83
C ARG A 98 -14.80 16.60 4.82
N ARG A 99 -15.14 16.50 6.12
CA ARG A 99 -14.18 16.10 7.17
C ARG A 99 -13.69 14.67 6.98
N LEU A 100 -14.56 13.74 6.59
CA LEU A 100 -14.18 12.35 6.34
C LEU A 100 -13.23 12.24 5.13
N ARG A 101 -13.53 12.92 4.02
CA ARG A 101 -12.66 12.93 2.82
C ARG A 101 -11.31 13.55 3.11
N ARG A 102 -11.28 14.65 3.87
CA ARG A 102 -10.02 15.28 4.31
C ARG A 102 -9.17 14.33 5.14
N ARG A 103 -9.76 13.64 6.13
CA ARG A 103 -9.04 12.64 6.92
C ARG A 103 -8.47 11.52 6.05
N ALA A 104 -9.26 11.02 5.10
CA ALA A 104 -8.80 9.98 4.17
C ALA A 104 -7.61 10.44 3.30
N ALA A 105 -7.56 11.71 2.88
CA ALA A 105 -6.39 12.27 2.19
C ALA A 105 -5.19 12.44 3.13
N GLU A 106 -5.41 12.95 4.35
CA GLU A 106 -4.38 13.10 5.38
C GLU A 106 -3.74 11.74 5.76
N ASP A 107 -4.52 10.66 5.75
CA ASP A 107 -4.05 9.29 5.99
C ASP A 107 -3.04 8.79 4.93
N LEU A 108 -2.93 9.46 3.77
CA LEU A 108 -1.95 9.12 2.72
C LEU A 108 -0.57 9.77 2.94
N LEU A 109 -0.49 10.84 3.73
CA LEU A 109 0.75 11.60 3.98
C LEU A 109 1.89 10.74 4.56
N PRO A 110 1.65 9.79 5.49
CA PRO A 110 2.69 8.90 5.98
C PRO A 110 3.31 8.03 4.88
N TYR A 111 2.50 7.61 3.90
CA TYR A 111 2.97 6.81 2.76
C TYR A 111 3.85 7.64 1.83
N LEU A 112 3.44 8.88 1.50
CA LEU A 112 4.24 9.80 0.68
C LEU A 112 5.61 10.07 1.33
N THR A 113 5.61 10.32 2.64
CA THR A 113 6.83 10.52 3.43
C THR A 113 7.72 9.27 3.41
N ALA A 114 7.13 8.09 3.52
CA ALA A 114 7.87 6.83 3.48
C ALA A 114 8.49 6.57 2.10
N PHE A 115 7.78 6.90 1.01
CA PHE A 115 8.30 6.87 -0.35
C PHE A 115 9.46 7.82 -0.54
N GLN A 116 9.35 9.07 -0.06
CA GLN A 116 10.44 10.03 -0.16
C GLN A 116 11.72 9.52 0.52
N LYS A 117 11.61 8.96 1.72
CA LYS A 117 12.76 8.36 2.44
C LYS A 117 13.36 7.18 1.69
N ALA A 118 12.54 6.32 1.10
CA ALA A 118 13.00 5.19 0.29
C ALA A 118 13.71 5.65 -0.99
N ILE A 119 13.17 6.67 -1.67
CA ILE A 119 13.76 7.26 -2.87
C ILE A 119 15.13 7.86 -2.56
N SER A 120 15.24 8.66 -1.49
CA SER A 120 16.53 9.21 -1.07
C SER A 120 17.56 8.13 -0.77
N TYR A 121 17.14 7.04 -0.13
CA TYR A 121 18.01 5.89 0.13
C TYR A 121 18.47 5.21 -1.16
N ALA A 122 17.55 4.90 -2.08
CA ALA A 122 17.88 4.27 -3.36
C ALA A 122 18.77 5.17 -4.25
N ARG A 123 18.55 6.48 -4.20
CA ARG A 123 19.37 7.46 -4.91
C ARG A 123 20.83 7.42 -4.48
N ARG A 124 21.11 7.38 -3.17
CA ARG A 124 22.50 7.25 -2.67
C ARG A 124 23.20 6.01 -3.22
N ILE A 125 22.50 4.87 -3.25
CA ILE A 125 23.03 3.64 -3.85
C ILE A 125 23.24 3.79 -5.36
N ALA A 126 22.32 4.47 -6.05
CA ALA A 126 22.42 4.77 -7.47
C ALA A 126 23.62 5.70 -7.78
N ASP A 127 23.94 6.61 -6.86
CA ASP A 127 25.11 7.49 -6.92
C ASP A 127 26.42 6.74 -6.59
N GLY A 128 26.34 5.44 -6.27
CA GLY A 128 27.49 4.57 -6.00
C GLY A 128 27.90 4.49 -4.53
N GLU A 129 27.15 5.15 -3.63
CA GLU A 129 27.40 5.02 -2.19
C GLU A 129 27.08 3.62 -1.67
N PRO A 130 27.78 3.15 -0.62
CA PRO A 130 27.43 1.91 0.04
C PRO A 130 26.04 2.00 0.66
N ALA A 131 25.28 0.90 0.59
CA ALA A 131 23.94 0.82 1.15
C ALA A 131 23.98 0.98 2.69
N PRO A 132 23.31 1.99 3.26
CA PRO A 132 23.27 2.14 4.72
C PRO A 132 22.62 0.93 5.38
N ALA A 133 23.14 0.50 6.53
CA ALA A 133 22.64 -0.68 7.26
C ALA A 133 21.15 -0.54 7.69
N LYS A 134 20.67 0.69 7.91
CA LYS A 134 19.28 0.92 8.30
C LYS A 134 18.40 1.18 7.08
N LEU A 135 17.58 0.19 6.74
CA LEU A 135 16.57 0.32 5.71
C LEU A 135 15.46 1.31 6.12
N PRO A 136 14.98 2.16 5.19
CA PRO A 136 13.76 2.94 5.37
C PRO A 136 12.55 2.03 5.64
N ALA A 137 11.61 2.50 6.46
CA ALA A 137 10.43 1.73 6.86
C ALA A 137 9.71 1.08 5.68
N LEU A 138 9.58 1.78 4.55
CA LEU A 138 8.91 1.26 3.35
C LEU A 138 9.58 -0.01 2.76
N LEU A 139 10.91 -0.09 2.86
CA LEU A 139 11.71 -1.19 2.31
C LEU A 139 11.92 -2.34 3.31
N GLN A 140 11.55 -2.16 4.59
CA GLN A 140 11.68 -3.20 5.59
C GLN A 140 10.65 -4.33 5.38
N PRO A 141 11.04 -5.60 5.54
CA PRO A 141 10.08 -6.69 5.65
C PRO A 141 9.20 -6.48 6.90
N GLY A 142 7.88 -6.61 6.77
CA GLY A 142 6.95 -6.39 7.89
C GLY A 142 6.68 -4.91 8.26
N ALA A 143 6.98 -3.97 7.37
CA ALA A 143 6.79 -2.52 7.55
C ALA A 143 5.39 -2.04 7.98
N ARG A 144 5.27 -1.08 8.91
CA ARG A 144 3.99 -0.57 9.47
C ARG A 144 3.16 0.34 8.54
N LEU A 145 3.00 -0.02 7.27
CA LEU A 145 2.15 0.70 6.31
C LEU A 145 0.98 -0.22 5.87
N PRO A 146 -0.13 -0.24 6.64
CA PRO A 146 -1.16 -1.28 6.53
C PRO A 146 -1.75 -1.43 5.13
N MET A 147 -1.98 -0.31 4.43
CA MET A 147 -2.57 -0.36 3.09
C MET A 147 -1.62 -1.03 2.09
N ILE A 148 -0.36 -0.61 2.06
CA ILE A 148 0.65 -1.24 1.18
C ILE A 148 0.83 -2.71 1.56
N GLN A 149 0.91 -3.03 2.85
CA GLN A 149 1.05 -4.42 3.32
C GLN A 149 -0.10 -5.32 2.86
N ARG A 150 -1.34 -4.84 2.97
CA ARG A 150 -2.53 -5.58 2.52
C ARG A 150 -2.38 -6.08 1.08
N PHE A 151 -1.77 -5.27 0.21
CA PHE A 151 -1.58 -5.61 -1.20
C PHE A 151 -0.24 -6.30 -1.52
N ARG A 152 0.68 -6.45 -0.57
CA ARG A 152 1.91 -7.25 -0.73
C ARG A 152 1.68 -8.75 -0.49
N GLN A 153 0.82 -9.09 0.47
CA GLN A 153 0.58 -10.46 0.92
C GLN A 153 -0.03 -11.36 -0.17
N ASP A 154 -0.66 -10.78 -1.19
CA ASP A 154 -1.22 -11.52 -2.33
C ASP A 154 -0.17 -12.23 -3.21
N ARG A 155 1.13 -12.00 -2.97
CA ARG A 155 2.19 -12.83 -3.59
C ARG A 155 2.19 -14.29 -3.15
N GLN A 156 1.42 -14.66 -2.11
CA GLN A 156 1.21 -16.05 -1.76
C GLN A 156 -0.02 -16.69 -2.44
N VAL A 157 -0.81 -15.94 -3.22
CA VAL A 157 -1.99 -16.46 -3.93
C VAL A 157 -1.83 -16.42 -5.46
N LEU A 158 -0.91 -15.58 -5.99
CA LEU A 158 -0.65 -15.50 -7.43
C LEU A 158 0.54 -16.32 -7.92
N ALA A 159 1.29 -16.98 -7.02
CA ALA A 159 2.24 -18.04 -7.42
C ALA A 159 1.53 -19.38 -7.71
N ASP A 160 0.27 -19.53 -7.28
CA ASP A 160 -0.57 -20.72 -7.53
C ASP A 160 -1.48 -20.57 -8.76
N VAL A 161 -1.41 -19.43 -9.48
CA VAL A 161 -2.18 -19.22 -10.71
C VAL A 161 -1.26 -18.82 -11.87
N ARG A 162 -0.62 -19.87 -12.42
CA ARG A 162 -0.01 -20.03 -13.75
C ARG A 162 1.39 -19.47 -14.00
#